data_AF-A0A3B1AZ89-F1
#
_entry.id   AF-A0A3B1AZ89-F1
#
_cell.length_a   1.000
_cell.length_b   1.000
_cell.length_c   1.000
_cell.angle_alpha   90.00
_cell.angle_beta   90.00
_cell.angle_gamma   90.00
#
_symmetry.space_group_name_H-M   'P 1'
#
loop_
_entity.id
_entity.type
_entity.pdbx_description
1 polymer ?
#
loop_
_entity_poly.entity_id
_entity_poly.type
_entity_poly.pdbx_seq_one_letter_code
_entity_poly.pdbx_strand_id
1 'polypeptide(L)'
;MDFLLLTTPPQHAADNPAVERNAGRLKQWLTELPIMDAVETVRRLHASISPFNELSLPDAERLKLLEVYRQGLEEVFLIYDEQRLKVLSLPASERQRLADDIMGLYLELANGYKILVRNGFDEGDDPARDGFLLQAIYRAMELIGL
;
A
#
# COMPACT_ATOMS: atom_id res chain seq x y z
N MET A 1 2.61 -31.14 -3.52
CA MET A 1 1.82 -29.90 -3.51
C MET A 1 2.71 -28.87 -2.87
N ASP A 2 3.24 -27.96 -3.68
CA ASP A 2 3.95 -26.81 -3.13
C ASP A 2 2.93 -25.90 -2.46
N PHE A 3 3.26 -25.39 -1.28
CA PHE A 3 2.37 -24.55 -0.49
C PHE A 3 3.04 -23.20 -0.26
N LEU A 4 2.35 -22.12 -0.64
CA LEU A 4 2.82 -20.76 -0.44
C LEU A 4 2.36 -20.23 0.93
N LEU A 5 3.31 -20.13 1.86
CA LEU A 5 3.15 -19.47 3.16
C LEU A 5 3.17 -17.94 3.00
N LEU A 6 2.13 -17.39 2.39
CA LEU A 6 1.90 -15.96 2.32
C LEU A 6 0.62 -15.64 3.09
N THR A 7 0.60 -14.56 3.87
CA THR A 7 -0.62 -14.04 4.50
C THR A 7 -1.11 -12.83 3.72
N THR A 8 -2.41 -12.77 3.41
CA THR A 8 -3.03 -11.62 2.75
C THR A 8 -4.34 -11.32 3.45
N PRO A 9 -4.80 -10.06 3.46
CA PRO A 9 -6.13 -9.72 3.91
C PRO A 9 -7.19 -10.56 3.17
N PRO A 10 -8.28 -10.97 3.83
CA PRO A 10 -9.37 -11.65 3.16
C PRO A 10 -9.98 -10.76 2.08
N GLN A 11 -10.24 -11.32 0.89
CA GLN A 11 -10.87 -10.60 -0.21
C GLN A 11 -12.39 -10.84 -0.21
N HIS A 12 -13.16 -9.82 -0.52
CA HIS A 12 -14.60 -9.91 -0.72
C HIS A 12 -15.04 -9.17 -1.99
N ALA A 13 -16.13 -9.67 -2.59
CA ALA A 13 -16.69 -9.11 -3.83
C ALA A 13 -17.70 -7.96 -3.59
N ALA A 14 -17.96 -7.64 -2.32
CA ALA A 14 -18.87 -6.55 -1.98
C ALA A 14 -18.25 -5.23 -2.42
N ASP A 15 -19.00 -4.45 -3.19
CA ASP A 15 -18.53 -3.15 -3.64
C ASP A 15 -18.35 -2.21 -2.44
N ASN A 16 -17.24 -1.48 -2.42
CA ASN A 16 -16.95 -0.49 -1.39
C ASN A 16 -16.76 0.88 -2.05
N PRO A 17 -17.78 1.76 -2.01
CA PRO A 17 -17.71 3.10 -2.62
C PRO A 17 -16.62 4.00 -2.05
N ALA A 18 -16.06 3.67 -0.88
CA ALA A 18 -14.95 4.40 -0.29
C ALA A 18 -13.61 4.14 -1.02
N VAL A 19 -13.53 3.09 -1.85
CA VAL A 19 -12.32 2.74 -2.61
C VAL A 19 -12.37 3.41 -3.99
N GLU A 20 -11.46 4.36 -4.23
CA GLU A 20 -11.31 4.97 -5.56
C GLU A 20 -10.63 3.98 -6.53
N ARG A 21 -11.39 3.55 -7.54
CA ARG A 21 -10.93 2.61 -8.59
C ARG A 21 -10.38 3.30 -9.84
N ASN A 22 -10.61 4.60 -9.99
CA ASN A 22 -10.05 5.37 -11.09
C ASN A 22 -8.67 5.90 -10.72
N ALA A 23 -7.63 5.34 -11.33
CA ALA A 23 -6.24 5.75 -11.12
C ALA A 23 -5.99 7.26 -11.27
N GLY A 24 -6.71 7.95 -12.17
CA GLY A 24 -6.58 9.40 -12.35
C GLY A 24 -7.14 10.19 -11.17
N ARG A 25 -8.33 9.82 -10.70
CA ARG A 25 -8.94 10.42 -9.50
C ARG A 25 -8.18 10.06 -8.22
N LEU A 26 -7.66 8.82 -8.12
CA LEU A 26 -6.81 8.42 -7.02
C LEU A 26 -5.53 9.27 -6.97
N LYS A 27 -4.87 9.43 -8.13
CA LYS A 27 -3.69 10.29 -8.24
C LYS A 27 -4.00 11.73 -7.84
N GLN A 28 -5.13 12.28 -8.31
CA GLN A 28 -5.55 13.62 -7.91
C GLN A 28 -5.79 13.71 -6.40
N TRP A 29 -6.52 12.76 -5.82
CA TRP A 29 -6.79 12.73 -4.38
C TRP A 29 -5.51 12.67 -3.54
N LEU A 30 -4.48 11.91 -3.97
CA LEU A 30 -3.18 11.89 -3.31
C LEU A 30 -2.51 13.27 -3.28
N THR A 31 -2.66 14.08 -4.34
CA THR A 31 -2.12 15.46 -4.38
C THR A 31 -2.89 16.44 -3.49
N GLU A 32 -4.10 16.10 -3.06
CA GLU A 32 -4.96 16.92 -2.20
C GLU A 32 -4.76 16.58 -0.71
N LEU A 33 -3.90 15.62 -0.37
CA LEU A 33 -3.60 15.27 1.02
C LEU A 33 -2.94 16.44 1.77
N PRO A 34 -3.23 16.61 3.08
CA PRO A 34 -2.70 17.71 3.86
C PRO A 34 -1.23 17.44 4.24
N ILE A 35 -0.30 17.72 3.35
CA ILE A 35 1.16 17.46 3.49
C ILE A 35 1.80 18.10 4.75
N MET A 36 1.16 19.11 5.34
CA MET A 36 1.64 19.74 6.58
C MET A 36 1.10 19.07 7.86
N ASP A 37 0.14 18.16 7.72
CA ASP A 37 -0.47 17.38 8.79
C ASP A 37 -0.21 15.89 8.54
N ALA A 38 0.92 15.43 9.06
CA ALA A 38 1.38 14.05 8.93
C ALA A 38 0.37 13.05 9.51
N VAL A 39 -0.20 13.38 10.66
CA VAL A 39 -1.12 12.50 11.38
C VAL A 39 -2.39 12.31 10.56
N GLU A 40 -2.98 13.39 10.06
CA GLU A 40 -4.19 13.30 9.23
C GLU A 40 -3.91 12.64 7.87
N THR A 41 -2.74 12.92 7.27
CA THR A 41 -2.33 12.30 6.00
C THR A 41 -2.22 10.78 6.13
N VAL A 42 -1.48 10.31 7.14
CA VAL A 42 -1.29 8.87 7.41
C VAL A 42 -2.63 8.19 7.71
N ARG A 43 -3.48 8.83 8.52
CA ARG A 43 -4.83 8.34 8.83
C ARG A 43 -5.69 8.16 7.57
N ARG A 44 -5.65 9.14 6.65
CA ARG A 44 -6.41 9.07 5.38
C ARG A 44 -5.88 7.97 4.45
N LEU A 45 -4.57 7.78 4.40
CA LEU A 45 -3.96 6.72 3.60
C LEU A 45 -4.37 5.33 4.11
N HIS A 46 -4.34 5.10 5.42
CA HIS A 46 -4.81 3.83 6.01
C HIS A 46 -6.28 3.58 5.69
N ALA A 47 -7.12 4.60 5.86
CA ALA A 47 -8.54 4.52 5.56
C ALA A 47 -8.85 4.25 4.08
N SER A 48 -7.88 4.46 3.18
CA SER A 48 -8.00 4.20 1.74
C SER A 48 -7.41 2.85 1.33
N ILE A 49 -6.22 2.51 1.83
CA ILE A 49 -5.47 1.31 1.43
C ILE A 49 -6.05 0.05 2.09
N SER A 50 -6.43 0.11 3.35
CA SER A 50 -7.01 -1.04 4.07
C SER A 50 -8.25 -1.61 3.37
N PRO A 51 -9.31 -0.82 3.06
CA PRO A 51 -10.47 -1.35 2.34
C PRO A 51 -10.16 -1.73 0.89
N PHE A 52 -9.22 -1.04 0.22
CA PHE A 52 -8.75 -1.42 -1.11
C PHE A 52 -8.11 -2.83 -1.12
N ASN A 53 -7.37 -3.15 -0.06
CA ASN A 53 -6.76 -4.46 0.12
C ASN A 53 -7.74 -5.56 0.44
N GLU A 54 -8.99 -5.29 0.83
CA GLU A 54 -10.00 -6.32 1.04
C GLU A 54 -10.93 -6.48 -0.18
N LEU A 55 -10.88 -5.55 -1.13
CA LEU A 55 -11.74 -5.54 -2.30
C LEU A 55 -11.23 -6.48 -3.38
N SER A 56 -12.04 -7.42 -3.84
CA SER A 56 -11.71 -8.26 -4.99
C SER A 56 -11.72 -7.41 -6.28
N LEU A 57 -10.61 -7.44 -7.01
CA LEU A 57 -10.35 -6.68 -8.23
C LEU A 57 -9.58 -7.55 -9.23
N PRO A 58 -9.72 -7.30 -10.55
CA PRO A 58 -8.81 -7.86 -11.53
C PRO A 58 -7.36 -7.46 -11.24
N ASP A 59 -6.42 -8.38 -11.39
CA ASP A 59 -5.01 -8.19 -11.03
C ASP A 59 -4.37 -7.00 -11.73
N ALA A 60 -4.65 -6.81 -13.02
CA ALA A 60 -4.17 -5.65 -13.76
C ALA A 60 -4.71 -4.31 -13.21
N GLU A 61 -5.96 -4.27 -12.75
CA GLU A 61 -6.55 -3.08 -12.12
C GLU A 61 -5.91 -2.83 -10.75
N ARG A 62 -5.74 -3.88 -9.93
CA ARG A 62 -5.06 -3.78 -8.64
C ARG A 62 -3.64 -3.27 -8.80
N LEU A 63 -2.84 -3.82 -9.71
CA LEU A 63 -1.46 -3.37 -9.92
C LEU A 63 -1.42 -1.89 -10.32
N LYS A 64 -2.31 -1.47 -11.22
CA LYS A 64 -2.38 -0.07 -11.65
C LYS A 64 -2.63 0.88 -10.48
N LEU A 65 -3.56 0.53 -9.58
CA LEU A 65 -3.87 1.34 -8.40
C LEU A 65 -2.73 1.30 -7.36
N LEU A 66 -2.11 0.13 -7.18
CA LEU A 66 -0.95 -0.03 -6.29
C LEU A 66 0.24 0.82 -6.71
N GLU A 67 0.53 0.93 -8.00
CA GLU A 67 1.63 1.77 -8.48
C GLU A 67 1.32 3.27 -8.29
N VAL A 68 0.04 3.67 -8.35
CA VAL A 68 -0.38 5.04 -8.01
C VAL A 68 -0.21 5.31 -6.52
N TYR A 69 -0.66 4.40 -5.65
CA TYR A 69 -0.44 4.53 -4.21
C TYR A 69 1.06 4.57 -3.89
N ARG A 70 1.87 3.65 -4.44
CA ARG A 70 3.31 3.59 -4.18
C ARG A 70 4.01 4.91 -4.52
N GLN A 71 3.74 5.47 -5.71
CA GLN A 71 4.31 6.75 -6.10
C GLN A 71 3.89 7.89 -5.15
N GLY A 72 2.62 7.96 -4.78
CA GLY A 72 2.14 8.97 -3.83
C GLY A 72 2.74 8.82 -2.43
N LEU A 73 2.87 7.58 -1.94
CA LEU A 73 3.48 7.30 -0.64
C LEU A 73 4.95 7.68 -0.61
N GLU A 74 5.71 7.42 -1.68
CA GLU A 74 7.10 7.87 -1.80
C GLU A 74 7.23 9.39 -1.69
N GLU A 75 6.36 10.14 -2.39
CA GLU A 75 6.35 11.61 -2.32
C GLU A 75 5.98 12.11 -0.92
N VAL A 76 4.97 11.51 -0.29
CA VAL A 76 4.50 11.87 1.06
C VAL A 76 5.55 11.55 2.12
N PHE A 77 6.20 10.39 2.06
CA PHE A 77 7.15 9.96 3.09
C PHE A 77 8.54 10.56 2.94
N LEU A 78 8.95 11.00 1.74
CA LEU A 78 10.14 11.83 1.58
C LEU A 78 10.06 13.12 2.44
N ILE A 79 8.84 13.60 2.71
CA ILE A 79 8.57 14.79 3.51
C ILE A 79 8.61 14.47 5.01
N TYR A 80 8.47 13.20 5.41
CA TYR A 80 8.39 12.74 6.80
C TYR A 80 9.55 11.82 7.22
N ASP A 81 10.73 11.98 6.63
CA ASP A 81 11.95 11.28 7.08
C ASP A 81 12.19 11.46 8.59
N GLU A 82 12.89 10.51 9.22
CA GLU A 82 13.13 10.38 10.67
C GLU A 82 13.59 11.71 11.29
N GLN A 83 14.45 12.45 10.58
CA GLN A 83 14.93 13.76 11.03
C GLN A 83 13.82 14.81 11.10
N ARG A 84 12.87 14.78 10.17
CA ARG A 84 11.75 15.72 10.11
C ARG A 84 10.68 15.38 11.14
N LEU A 85 10.43 14.09 11.39
CA LEU A 85 9.55 13.64 12.48
C LEU A 85 10.05 14.16 13.83
N LYS A 86 11.36 14.18 14.07
CA LYS A 86 11.98 14.71 15.30
C LYS A 86 11.71 16.20 15.53
N VAL A 87 11.51 16.98 14.46
CA VAL A 87 11.27 18.43 14.52
C VAL A 87 9.78 18.76 14.66
N LEU A 88 8.88 17.80 14.42
CA LEU A 88 7.46 17.98 14.70
C LEU A 88 7.23 18.31 16.18
N SER A 89 6.41 19.34 16.43
CA SER A 89 5.98 19.77 17.77
C SER A 89 4.92 18.83 18.33
N LEU A 90 5.27 17.55 18.44
CA LEU A 90 4.46 16.48 19.00
C LEU A 90 5.11 15.92 20.27
N PRO A 91 4.30 15.46 21.25
CA PRO A 91 4.78 14.63 22.34
C PRO A 91 5.52 13.39 21.82
N ALA A 92 6.53 12.90 22.56
CA ALA A 92 7.34 11.77 22.13
C ALA A 92 6.51 10.50 21.85
N SER A 93 5.46 10.25 22.64
CA SER A 93 4.55 9.11 22.45
C SER A 93 3.72 9.23 21.17
N GLU A 94 3.29 10.44 20.79
CA GLU A 94 2.54 10.66 19.54
C GLU A 94 3.45 10.56 18.32
N ARG A 95 4.70 11.03 18.44
CA ARG A 95 5.70 10.86 17.39
C ARG A 95 6.02 9.40 17.13
N GLN A 96 6.19 8.59 18.19
CA GLN A 96 6.41 7.15 18.04
C GLN A 96 5.21 6.48 17.36
N ARG A 97 3.99 6.80 17.80
CA ARG A 97 2.77 6.27 17.17
C ARG A 97 2.69 6.62 15.69
N LEU A 98 2.99 7.86 15.33
CA LEU A 98 3.03 8.28 13.93
C LEU A 98 4.06 7.47 13.11
N ALA A 99 5.23 7.20 13.67
CA ALA A 99 6.23 6.36 13.01
C ALA A 99 5.72 4.92 12.82
N ASP A 100 5.09 4.34 13.86
CA ASP A 100 4.49 3.00 13.80
C ASP A 100 3.36 2.94 12.76
N ASP A 101 2.52 3.98 12.67
CA ASP A 101 1.45 4.09 11.67
C ASP A 101 2.03 4.18 10.24
N ILE A 102 3.11 4.96 10.04
CA ILE A 102 3.82 5.02 8.75
C ILE A 102 4.37 3.64 8.36
N MET A 103 4.99 2.91 9.30
CA MET A 103 5.43 1.53 9.06
C MET A 103 4.25 0.62 8.70
N GLY A 104 3.11 0.80 9.36
CA GLY A 104 1.85 0.13 9.04
C GLY A 104 1.42 0.34 7.59
N LEU A 105 1.55 1.55 7.05
CA LEU A 105 1.20 1.87 5.66
C LEU A 105 2.07 1.09 4.65
N TYR A 106 3.37 0.95 4.90
CA TYR A 106 4.22 0.14 4.03
C TYR A 106 3.79 -1.34 4.02
N LEU A 107 3.45 -1.89 5.19
CA LEU A 107 2.97 -3.26 5.30
C LEU A 107 1.59 -3.46 4.66
N GLU A 108 0.69 -2.48 4.79
CA GLU A 108 -0.59 -2.49 4.09
C GLU A 108 -0.39 -2.43 2.58
N LEU A 109 0.45 -1.54 2.07
CA LEU A 109 0.72 -1.46 0.64
C LEU A 109 1.37 -2.77 0.12
N ALA A 110 2.30 -3.35 0.89
CA ALA A 110 2.90 -4.64 0.59
C ALA A 110 1.86 -5.76 0.50
N ASN A 111 0.84 -5.75 1.36
CA ASN A 111 -0.26 -6.73 1.29
C ASN A 111 -1.00 -6.69 -0.05
N GLY A 112 -1.15 -5.51 -0.64
CA GLY A 112 -1.74 -5.38 -1.98
C GLY A 112 -0.94 -6.10 -3.06
N TYR A 113 0.40 -5.98 -3.04
CA TYR A 113 1.26 -6.73 -3.97
C TYR A 113 1.28 -8.23 -3.65
N LYS A 114 1.26 -8.61 -2.36
CA LYS A 114 1.19 -10.01 -1.94
C LYS A 114 -0.08 -10.71 -2.42
N ILE A 115 -1.20 -9.99 -2.59
CA ILE A 115 -2.41 -10.54 -3.21
C ILE A 115 -2.13 -10.96 -4.66
N LEU A 116 -1.46 -10.12 -5.45
CA LEU A 116 -1.06 -10.47 -6.83
C LEU A 116 -0.12 -11.68 -6.86
N VAL A 117 0.82 -11.76 -5.91
CA VAL A 117 1.73 -12.92 -5.80
C VAL A 117 0.97 -14.21 -5.47
N ARG A 118 -0.02 -14.14 -4.59
CA ARG A 118 -0.87 -15.30 -4.28
C ARG A 118 -1.66 -15.73 -5.52
N ASN A 119 -2.29 -14.79 -6.20
CA ASN A 119 -3.12 -15.09 -7.37
C ASN A 119 -2.30 -15.77 -8.48
N GLY A 120 -1.13 -15.22 -8.84
CA GLY A 120 -0.25 -15.85 -9.82
C GLY A 120 0.26 -17.23 -9.38
N PHE A 121 0.54 -17.43 -8.09
CA PHE A 121 0.89 -18.76 -7.57
C PHE A 121 -0.27 -19.76 -7.69
N ASP A 122 -1.49 -19.34 -7.37
CA ASP A 122 -2.71 -20.17 -7.46
C ASP A 122 -3.05 -20.50 -8.93
N GLU A 123 -2.71 -19.62 -9.87
CA GLU A 123 -2.84 -19.83 -11.32
C GLU A 123 -1.70 -20.68 -11.91
N GLY A 124 -0.62 -20.90 -11.16
CA GLY A 124 0.54 -21.70 -11.57
C GLY A 124 1.55 -20.94 -12.45
N ASP A 125 1.55 -19.60 -12.36
CA ASP A 125 2.47 -18.75 -13.10
C ASP A 125 3.92 -18.90 -12.63
N ASP A 126 4.85 -18.77 -13.58
CA ASP A 126 6.29 -18.80 -13.32
C ASP A 126 6.83 -17.36 -13.27
N PRO A 127 7.31 -16.86 -12.10
CA PRO A 127 7.89 -15.52 -11.98
C PRO A 127 9.08 -15.27 -12.91
N ALA A 128 9.79 -16.33 -13.35
CA ALA A 128 10.89 -16.17 -14.29
C ALA A 128 10.43 -15.84 -15.72
N ARG A 129 9.15 -16.06 -16.02
CA ARG A 129 8.54 -15.85 -17.35
C ARG A 129 7.44 -14.81 -17.33
N ASP A 130 6.90 -14.48 -16.16
CA ASP A 130 5.92 -13.43 -15.96
C ASP A 130 6.53 -12.21 -15.25
N GLY A 131 6.75 -11.14 -16.03
CA GLY A 131 7.24 -9.87 -15.52
C GLY A 131 6.25 -9.16 -14.57
N PHE A 132 4.95 -9.44 -14.70
CA PHE A 132 3.92 -8.91 -13.81
C PHE A 132 4.09 -9.49 -12.41
N LEU A 133 4.13 -10.82 -12.29
CA LEU A 133 4.37 -11.52 -11.03
C LEU A 133 5.73 -11.16 -10.43
N LEU A 134 6.78 -11.07 -11.24
CA LEU A 134 8.11 -10.66 -10.76
C LEU A 134 8.10 -9.24 -10.18
N GLN A 135 7.42 -8.29 -10.84
CA GLN A 135 7.26 -6.93 -10.34
C GLN A 135 6.51 -6.93 -9.00
N ALA A 136 5.41 -7.70 -8.88
CA ALA A 136 4.65 -7.78 -7.63
C ALA A 136 5.51 -8.33 -6.48
N ILE A 137 6.31 -9.37 -6.72
CA ILE A 137 7.26 -9.92 -5.74
C ILE A 137 8.27 -8.86 -5.31
N TYR A 138 8.92 -8.20 -6.28
CA TYR A 138 9.93 -7.18 -5.99
C TYR A 138 9.35 -6.04 -5.14
N ARG A 139 8.16 -5.53 -5.50
CA ARG A 139 7.49 -4.46 -4.75
C ARG A 139 7.08 -4.87 -3.35
N ALA A 140 6.57 -6.09 -3.18
CA ALA A 140 6.24 -6.61 -1.85
C ALA A 140 7.49 -6.68 -0.97
N MET A 141 8.61 -7.17 -1.51
CA MET A 141 9.88 -7.27 -0.77
C MET A 141 10.45 -5.89 -0.42
N GLU A 142 10.43 -4.96 -1.36
CA GLU A 142 10.88 -3.58 -1.18
C GLU A 142 10.14 -2.92 -0.01
N LEU A 143 8.80 -2.97 -0.01
CA LEU A 143 7.97 -2.34 1.01
C LEU A 143 8.08 -3.00 2.39
N ILE A 144 8.34 -4.32 2.46
CA ILE A 144 8.55 -5.02 3.74
C ILE A 144 9.94 -4.71 4.33
N GLY A 145 10.91 -4.35 3.48
CA GLY A 145 12.27 -4.04 3.89
C GLY A 145 12.50 -2.60 4.37
N LEU A 146 11.50 -1.72 4.20
CA LEU A 146 11.50 -0.32 4.67
C LEU A 146 11.04 -0.23 6.13
#